data_AF-A0AA96W4I9-F1
#
_entry.id   AF-A0AA96W4I9-F1
#
_cell.length_a   1.000
_cell.length_b   1.000
_cell.length_c   1.000
_cell.angle_alpha   90.00
_cell.angle_beta   90.00
_cell.angle_gamma   90.00
#
_symmetry.space_group_name_H-M   'P 1'
#
loop_
_entity.id
_entity.type
_entity.pdbx_description
1 polymer ?
#
loop_
_entity_poly.entity_id
_entity_poly.type
_entity_poly.pdbx_seq_one_letter_code
_entity_poly.pdbx_strand_id
1 'polypeptide(L)' 'MRTKPATPAEVDTWLTVLHQRGHLHCAESGPDNTWTVQRCPHSRPWTLHHPVLAMDWIEDIVRDIRQQDAETGR' A
#
# COMPACT_ATOMS: atom_id res chain seq x y z
N MET A 1 -4.54 12.03 -12.89
CA MET A 1 -3.93 13.08 -12.04
C MET A 1 -4.84 13.33 -10.86
N ARG A 2 -4.38 13.07 -9.63
CA ARG A 2 -5.18 13.23 -8.41
C ARG A 2 -5.31 14.72 -8.07
N THR A 3 -6.54 15.20 -7.85
CA THR A 3 -6.84 16.64 -7.65
C THR A 3 -6.89 17.07 -6.18
N LYS A 4 -6.88 16.12 -5.24
CA LYS A 4 -6.83 16.37 -3.80
C LYS A 4 -5.58 15.74 -3.18
N PRO A 5 -4.87 16.44 -2.28
CA PRO A 5 -3.71 15.86 -1.60
C PRO A 5 -4.11 14.58 -0.85
N ALA A 6 -3.21 13.60 -0.83
CA ALA A 6 -3.39 12.38 -0.05
C ALA A 6 -3.42 12.72 1.44
N THR A 7 -4.45 12.26 2.14
CA THR A 7 -4.54 12.41 3.59
C THR A 7 -3.96 11.17 4.26
N PRO A 8 -3.36 11.29 5.46
CA PRO A 8 -2.87 10.14 6.22
C PRO A 8 -3.95 9.09 6.47
N ALA A 9 -5.19 9.52 6.74
CA ALA A 9 -6.33 8.62 6.97
C ALA A 9 -6.68 7.78 5.73
N GLU A 10 -6.53 8.34 4.53
CA GLU A 10 -6.77 7.60 3.30
C GLU A 10 -5.70 6.54 3.06
N VAL A 11 -4.43 6.87 3.32
CA VAL A 11 -3.32 5.91 3.25
C VAL A 11 -3.56 4.76 4.22
N ASP A 12 -3.91 5.06 5.47
CA ASP A 12 -4.22 4.06 6.50
C ASP A 12 -5.36 3.12 6.08
N THR A 13 -6.42 3.69 5.49
CA THR A 13 -7.55 2.92 4.95
C THR A 13 -7.10 1.95 3.85
N TRP A 14 -6.30 2.42 2.89
CA TRP A 14 -5.81 1.57 1.81
C TRP A 14 -4.87 0.48 2.31
N LEU A 15 -3.92 0.80 3.18
CA LEU A 15 -3.00 -0.16 3.76
C LEU A 15 -3.75 -1.24 4.56
N THR A 16 -4.76 -0.83 5.33
CA THR A 16 -5.64 -1.74 6.06
C THR A 16 -6.36 -2.70 5.12
N VAL A 17 -6.95 -2.20 4.02
CA VAL A 17 -7.65 -3.04 3.03
C VAL A 17 -6.69 -4.02 2.35
N LEU A 18 -5.50 -3.56 1.96
CA LEU A 18 -4.49 -4.40 1.32
C LEU A 18 -3.98 -5.51 2.26
N HIS A 19 -3.80 -5.19 3.54
CA HIS A 19 -3.42 -6.16 4.56
C HIS A 19 -4.54 -7.18 4.81
N GLN A 20 -5.79 -6.74 4.96
CA GLN A 20 -6.95 -7.63 5.16
C GLN A 20 -7.19 -8.59 3.99
N ARG A 21 -6.89 -8.15 2.77
CA ARG A 21 -6.99 -8.99 1.56
C ARG A 21 -5.78 -9.92 1.37
N GLY A 22 -4.78 -9.86 2.25
CA GLY A 22 -3.59 -10.71 2.18
C GLY A 22 -2.55 -10.26 1.14
N HIS A 23 -2.68 -9.06 0.58
CA HIS A 23 -1.69 -8.51 -0.35
C HIS A 23 -0.47 -7.91 0.38
N LEU A 24 -0.62 -7.61 1.67
CA LEU A 24 0.45 -7.23 2.56
C LEU A 24 0.54 -8.26 3.68
N HIS A 25 1.78 -8.58 4.07
CA HIS A 25 2.05 -9.32 5.29
C HIS A 25 1.97 -8.43 6.53
N CYS A 26 2.39 -7.17 6.40
CA CYS A 26 2.40 -6.22 7.49
C CYS A 26 2.11 -4.81 6.97
N ALA A 27 1.32 -4.06 7.74
CA ALA A 27 1.05 -2.64 7.53
C ALA A 27 0.88 -1.97 8.89
N GLU A 28 1.90 -1.20 9.32
CA GLU A 28 1.93 -0.50 10.60
C GLU A 28 2.03 1.00 10.35
N SER A 29 1.13 1.78 10.96
CA SER A 29 1.23 3.24 10.99
C SER A 29 2.17 3.67 12.12
N GLY A 30 3.14 4.51 11.77
CA GLY A 30 4.09 5.13 12.69
C GLY A 30 3.73 6.60 12.98
N PRO A 31 4.46 7.23 13.92
CA PRO A 31 4.36 8.67 14.14
C PRO A 31 4.78 9.46 12.89
N ASP A 32 4.43 10.75 12.84
CA ASP A 32 4.87 11.68 11.78
C ASP A 32 4.42 11.31 10.35
N ASN A 33 3.25 10.70 10.19
CA ASN A 33 2.73 10.24 8.90
C ASN A 33 3.71 9.30 8.18
N THR A 34 4.26 8.35 8.96
CA THR A 34 5.09 7.27 8.43
C THR A 34 4.32 5.96 8.45
N TRP A 35 4.62 5.06 7.52
CA TRP A 35 4.05 3.70 7.51
C TRP A 35 5.12 2.69 7.20
N THR A 36 5.18 1.63 8.00
CA THR A 36 6.03 0.48 7.72
C THR A 36 5.17 -0.60 7.07
N VAL A 37 5.51 -0.97 5.84
CA VAL A 37 4.77 -1.94 5.04
C VAL A 37 5.66 -3.08 4.60
N GLN A 38 5.10 -4.27 4.53
CA GLN A 38 5.82 -5.47 4.11
C GLN A 38 4.92 -6.32 3.22
N ARG A 39 5.35 -6.56 1.97
CA ARG A 39 4.57 -7.38 1.00
C ARG A 39 4.54 -8.86 1.38
N CYS A 40 5.70 -9.45 1.67
CA CYS A 40 5.83 -10.87 2.01
C CYS A 40 6.68 -11.04 3.28
N PRO A 41 6.50 -12.14 4.04
CA PRO A 41 7.25 -12.36 5.29
C PRO A 41 8.78 -12.33 5.13
N HIS A 42 9.27 -12.71 3.96
CA HIS A 42 10.69 -12.80 3.60
C HIS A 42 11.21 -11.54 2.90
N SER A 43 10.32 -10.60 2.56
CA SER A 43 10.71 -9.31 1.98
C SER A 43 11.10 -8.34 3.08
N ARG A 44 12.06 -7.45 2.79
CA ARG A 44 12.41 -6.37 3.72
C ARG A 44 11.21 -5.44 3.91
N PRO A 45 10.93 -4.97 5.14
CA PRO A 45 9.94 -3.93 5.37
C PRO A 45 10.38 -2.61 4.74
N TRP A 46 9.43 -1.84 4.24
CA TRP A 46 9.62 -0.54 3.62
C TRP A 46 8.94 0.53 4.46
N THR A 47 9.66 1.62 4.73
CA THR A 47 9.09 2.77 5.44
C THR A 47 8.72 3.86 4.45
N LEU A 48 7.44 4.23 4.44
CA LEU A 48 6.86 5.29 3.63
C LEU A 48 6.79 6.55 4.49
N HIS A 49 7.46 7.62 4.08
CA HIS A 49 7.63 8.82 4.93
C HIS A 49 6.63 9.95 4.65
N HIS A 50 5.80 9.84 3.61
CA HIS A 50 4.82 10.87 3.24
C HIS A 50 3.57 10.27 2.59
N PRO A 51 2.38 10.87 2.81
CA PRO A 51 1.13 10.37 2.23
C PRO A 51 1.15 10.27 0.69
N VAL A 52 1.84 11.19 0.01
CA VAL A 52 1.94 11.18 -1.45
C VAL A 52 2.78 9.99 -1.94
N LEU A 53 3.92 9.74 -1.31
CA LEU A 53 4.78 8.59 -1.62
C LEU A 53 4.07 7.27 -1.29
N ALA A 54 3.32 7.25 -0.19
CA ALA A 54 2.54 6.08 0.18
C ALA A 54 1.46 5.76 -0.85
N MET A 55 0.75 6.78 -1.36
CA MET A 55 -0.26 6.58 -2.41
C MET A 55 0.33 6.15 -3.75
N ASP A 56 1.51 6.66 -4.13
CA ASP A 56 2.23 6.21 -5.33
C ASP A 56 2.60 4.73 -5.21
N TRP A 57 3.13 4.34 -4.05
CA TRP A 57 3.43 2.94 -3.75
C TRP A 57 2.18 2.04 -3.73
N ILE A 58 1.07 2.52 -3.15
CA ILE A 58 -0.22 1.81 -3.16
C ILE A 58 -0.74 1.64 -4.59
N GLU A 59 -0.58 2.65 -5.46
CA GLU A 59 -0.99 2.58 -6.86
C GLU A 59 -0.24 1.47 -7.60
N ASP A 60 1.07 1.35 -7.40
CA ASP A 60 1.89 0.27 -7.94
C ASP A 60 1.38 -1.11 -7.51
N ILE A 61 1.09 -1.28 -6.22
CA ILE A 61 0.54 -2.52 -5.64
C ILE A 61 -0.79 -2.88 -6.32
N VAL A 62 -1.73 -1.94 -6.36
CA VAL A 62 -3.06 -2.17 -6.91
C VAL A 62 -2.96 -2.52 -8.40
N ARG A 63 -2.02 -1.90 -9.12
CA ARG A 63 -1.76 -2.20 -10.53
C ARG A 63 -1.18 -3.60 -10.72
N ASP A 64 -0.23 -4.02 -9.88
CA ASP A 64 0.33 -5.37 -9.87
C ASP A 64 -0.76 -6.43 -9.61
N ILE A 65 -1.59 -6.23 -8.58
CA ILE A 65 -2.72 -7.12 -8.27
C ILE A 65 -3.69 -7.25 -9.45
N ARG A 66 -4.04 -6.12 -10.09
CA ARG A 66 -4.94 -6.13 -11.26
C ARG A 66 -4.35 -6.87 -12.47
N GLN A 67 -3.03 -6.84 -12.64
CA GLN A 67 -2.37 -7.58 -13.72
C GLN A 67 -2.39 -9.08 -13.43
N GLN A 68 -2.05 -9.49 -12.20
CA GLN A 68 -2.06 -10.90 -11.79
C GLN A 68 -3.45 -11.53 -11.88
N ASP A 69 -4.51 -10.79 -11.51
CA ASP A 69 -5.91 -11.24 -11.63
C ASP A 69 -6.30 -11.46 -13.10
N ALA A 70 -5.90 -10.54 -13.99
CA ALA A 70 -6.15 -10.66 -15.42
C ALA A 70 -5.37 -11.82 -16.09
N GLU A 71 -4.19 -12.16 -15.57
CA GLU A 71 -3.37 -13.29 -16.04
C GLU A 71 -3.89 -14.64 -15.53
N THR A 72 -4.43 -14.68 -14.30
CA THR A 72 -4.97 -15.90 -13.68
C THR A 72 -6.37 -16.25 -14.18
N GLY A 73 -7.11 -15.28 -14.73
CA GLY A 73 -8.44 -15.47 -15.31
C GLY A 73 -8.49 -15.93 -16.76
N ARG A 74 -7.35 -16.27 -17.39
CA ARG A 74 -7.24 -16.79 -18.76
C ARG A 74 -6.97 -18.29 -18.76
#